data_AF-A0A8X6VQS1-F1
#
_entry.id   AF-A0A8X6VQS1-F1
#
_cell.length_a   1.000
_cell.length_b   1.000
_cell.length_c   1.000
_cell.angle_alpha   90.00
_cell.angle_beta   90.00
_cell.angle_gamma   90.00
#
_symmetry.space_group_name_H-M   'P 1'
#
loop_
_entity.id
_entity.type
_entity.pdbx_description
1 polymer ?
#
loop_
_entity_poly.entity_id
_entity_poly.type
_entity_poly.pdbx_seq_one_letter_code
_entity_poly.pdbx_strand_id
1 'polypeptide(L)'
;MKNLLCECEAIVNSKPLTYISEDSDELQPITPAMFLQEIPEVGVPDLDHIDKISLTRRLRYQQKLREELRKRFRVEYLGNLMLK
;
A
#
# COMPACT_ATOMS: atom_id res chain seq x y z
N MET A 1 -11.80 21.94 15.40
CA MET A 1 -12.43 23.22 14.99
C MET A 1 -12.78 23.06 13.51
N LYS A 2 -14.07 22.90 13.16
CA LYS A 2 -14.50 22.83 11.75
C LYS A 2 -14.60 24.25 11.22
N ASN A 3 -14.00 24.52 10.05
CA ASN A 3 -14.15 25.81 9.37
C ASN A 3 -15.31 25.71 8.37
N LEU A 4 -15.82 26.86 7.91
CA LEU A 4 -16.91 26.94 6.92
C LEU A 4 -16.60 26.13 5.65
N LEU A 5 -15.32 26.11 5.23
CA LEU A 5 -14.86 25.34 4.07
C LEU A 5 -15.05 23.83 4.27
N CYS A 6 -14.77 23.29 5.45
CA CYS A 6 -15.01 21.87 5.77
C CYS A 6 -16.49 21.52 5.76
N GLU A 7 -17.38 22.46 6.10
CA GLU A 7 -18.83 22.23 6.02
C GLU A 7 -19.30 22.24 4.56
N CYS A 8 -18.83 23.20 3.76
CA CYS A 8 -19.11 23.22 2.32
C CYS A 8 -18.59 21.95 1.63
N GLU A 9 -17.36 21.53 1.94
CA GLU A 9 -16.76 20.30 1.45
C GLU A 9 -17.61 19.07 1.82
N ALA A 10 -18.01 18.95 3.09
CA ALA A 10 -18.83 17.83 3.55
C ALA A 10 -20.17 17.75 2.81
N ILE A 11 -20.83 18.90 2.61
CA ILE A 11 -22.11 18.96 1.89
C ILE A 11 -21.91 18.52 0.43
N VAL A 12 -20.91 19.07 -0.26
CA VAL A 12 -20.62 18.72 -1.66
C VAL A 12 -20.27 17.24 -1.79
N ASN A 13 -19.46 16.70 -0.89
CA ASN A 13 -19.01 15.31 -0.94
C ASN A 13 -20.10 14.31 -0.56
N SER A 14 -21.11 14.72 0.22
CA SER A 14 -22.28 13.89 0.53
C SER A 14 -23.35 13.86 -0.56
N LYS A 15 -23.25 14.74 -1.57
CA LYS A 15 -24.29 14.88 -2.57
C LYS A 15 -24.30 13.69 -3.54
N PRO A 16 -25.45 13.04 -3.76
CA PRO A 16 -25.59 11.96 -4.74
C PRO A 16 -25.21 12.37 -6.17
N LEU A 17 -24.41 11.53 -6.83
CA LEU A 17 -24.08 11.61 -8.26
C LEU A 17 -25.10 10.89 -9.14
N THR A 18 -25.85 9.96 -8.55
CA THR A 18 -26.89 9.17 -9.22
C THR A 18 -28.27 9.56 -8.72
N TYR A 19 -29.29 9.05 -9.40
CA TYR A 19 -30.68 9.16 -8.97
C TYR A 19 -30.85 8.65 -7.53
N ILE A 20 -31.67 9.35 -6.74
CA ILE A 20 -32.06 8.95 -5.39
C ILE A 20 -33.46 8.39 -5.51
N SER A 21 -33.62 7.12 -5.14
CA SER A 21 -34.93 6.48 -5.08
C SER A 21 -35.61 6.71 -3.75
N GLU A 22 -36.94 6.68 -3.76
CA GLU A 22 -37.76 6.66 -2.53
C GLU A 22 -37.95 5.22 -2.01
N ASP A 23 -37.62 4.21 -2.83
CA ASP A 23 -37.73 2.80 -2.47
C ASP A 23 -36.56 2.35 -1.59
N SER A 24 -36.85 1.88 -0.38
CA SER A 24 -35.83 1.48 0.61
C SER A 24 -35.08 0.19 0.25
N ASP A 25 -35.60 -0.59 -0.69
CA ASP A 25 -34.99 -1.84 -1.17
C ASP A 25 -34.03 -1.62 -2.35
N GLU A 26 -33.98 -0.41 -2.91
CA GLU A 26 -33.06 -0.06 -3.98
C GLU A 26 -31.66 0.27 -3.46
N LEU A 27 -30.69 0.23 -4.38
CA LEU A 27 -29.28 0.49 -4.05
C LEU A 27 -29.08 1.94 -3.62
N GLN A 28 -28.24 2.13 -2.59
CA GLN A 28 -27.86 3.45 -2.12
C GLN A 28 -27.16 4.24 -3.24
N PRO A 29 -27.50 5.53 -3.44
CA PRO A 29 -26.88 6.33 -4.47
C PRO A 29 -25.39 6.59 -4.18
N ILE A 30 -24.61 6.66 -5.26
CA ILE A 30 -23.17 6.88 -5.18
C ILE A 30 -22.89 8.36 -4.87
N THR A 31 -22.01 8.63 -3.89
CA THR A 31 -21.58 9.99 -3.51
C THR A 31 -20.07 10.18 -3.74
N PRO A 32 -19.57 11.41 -3.96
CA PRO A 32 -18.12 11.64 -4.10
C PRO A 32 -17.32 11.19 -2.87
N ALA A 33 -17.87 11.31 -1.67
CA ALA A 33 -17.23 10.85 -0.43
C ALA A 33 -16.82 9.37 -0.49
N MET A 34 -17.58 8.52 -1.17
CA MET A 34 -17.30 7.08 -1.30
C MET A 34 -16.03 6.77 -2.11
N PHE A 35 -15.56 7.72 -2.92
CA PHE A 35 -14.30 7.60 -3.68
C PHE A 35 -13.15 8.38 -3.06
N LEU A 36 -13.46 9.50 -2.38
CA LEU A 36 -12.48 10.37 -1.75
C LEU A 36 -11.99 9.82 -0.40
N GLN A 37 -12.84 9.07 0.30
CA GLN A 37 -12.44 8.32 1.48
C GLN A 37 -11.77 7.04 1.02
N GLU A 38 -10.61 6.73 1.58
CA GLU A 38 -10.03 5.39 1.45
C GLU A 38 -11.11 4.40 1.90
N ILE A 39 -11.43 3.43 1.04
CA ILE A 39 -12.21 2.27 1.46
C ILE A 39 -11.43 1.72 2.66
N PRO A 40 -12.02 1.63 3.87
CA PRO A 40 -11.31 1.00 4.99
C PRO A 40 -10.90 -0.37 4.48
N GLU A 41 -9.58 -0.62 4.42
CA GLU A 41 -9.01 -1.84 3.87
C GLU A 41 -9.84 -3.02 4.38
N VAL A 42 -10.66 -3.60 3.51
CA VAL A 42 -11.03 -5.01 3.66
C VAL A 42 -9.87 -5.77 3.05
N GLY A 43 -8.69 -5.61 3.66
CA GLY A 43 -7.53 -6.46 3.39
C GLY A 43 -7.93 -7.88 3.75
N VAL A 44 -7.55 -8.84 2.92
CA VAL A 44 -7.69 -10.25 3.26
C VAL A 44 -6.47 -10.57 4.12
N PRO A 45 -6.62 -10.78 5.44
CA PRO A 45 -5.46 -10.84 6.35
C PRO A 45 -4.45 -11.92 5.97
N ASP A 46 -4.92 -13.00 5.34
CA ASP A 46 -4.10 -14.09 4.84
C ASP A 46 -3.20 -13.66 3.67
N LEU A 47 -3.72 -12.83 2.74
CA LEU A 47 -2.93 -12.29 1.62
C LEU A 47 -1.88 -11.31 2.13
N ASP A 48 -2.25 -10.43 3.06
CA ASP A 48 -1.33 -9.48 3.69
C ASP A 48 -0.21 -10.18 4.47
N HIS A 49 -0.55 -11.29 5.13
CA HIS A 49 0.43 -12.14 5.84
C HIS A 49 1.38 -12.84 4.88
N ILE A 50 0.86 -13.40 3.78
CA ILE A 50 1.66 -14.05 2.74
C ILE A 50 2.62 -13.04 2.10
N ASP A 51 2.16 -11.84 1.79
CA ASP A 51 2.98 -10.77 1.23
C ASP A 51 4.06 -10.32 2.21
N LYS A 52 3.73 -10.14 3.48
CA LYS A 52 4.73 -9.82 4.51
C LYS A 52 5.81 -10.89 4.63
N ILE A 53 5.45 -12.18 4.57
CA ILE A 53 6.41 -13.29 4.58
C ILE A 53 7.27 -13.29 3.31
N SER A 54 6.67 -13.10 2.15
CA SER A 54 7.35 -13.13 0.85
C SER A 54 8.36 -11.97 0.72
N LEU A 55 7.96 -10.77 1.12
CA LEU A 55 8.84 -9.59 1.22
C LEU A 55 10.00 -9.84 2.20
N THR A 56 9.71 -10.40 3.38
CA THR A 56 10.75 -10.72 4.37
C THR A 56 11.76 -11.74 3.84
N ARG A 57 11.30 -12.77 3.13
CA ARG A 57 12.17 -13.77 2.49
C ARG A 57 13.05 -13.14 1.41
N ARG A 58 12.48 -12.30 0.53
CA ARG A 58 13.22 -11.60 -0.52
C ARG A 58 14.29 -10.68 0.07
N LEU A 59 13.96 -9.93 1.13
CA LEU A 59 14.90 -9.04 1.80
C LEU A 59 16.08 -9.83 2.42
N ARG A 60 15.80 -10.94 3.11
CA ARG A 60 16.84 -11.82 3.67
C ARG A 60 17.74 -12.40 2.58
N TYR A 61 17.17 -12.82 1.45
CA TYR A 61 17.94 -13.32 0.31
C TYR A 61 18.88 -12.25 -0.27
N GLN A 62 18.40 -11.02 -0.46
CA GLN A 62 19.23 -9.91 -0.92
C GLN A 62 20.37 -9.58 0.06
N GLN A 63 20.11 -9.62 1.37
CA GLN A 63 21.15 -9.45 2.39
C GLN A 63 22.23 -10.52 2.29
N LYS A 64 21.83 -11.79 2.15
CA LYS A 64 22.75 -12.92 1.97
C LYS A 64 23.61 -12.76 0.72
N LEU A 65 22.99 -12.45 -0.43
CA LEU A 65 23.72 -12.21 -1.68
C LEU A 65 24.76 -11.09 -1.54
N ARG A 66 24.40 -10.01 -0.85
CA ARG A 66 25.31 -8.89 -0.61
C ARG A 66 26.51 -9.30 0.24
N GLU A 67 26.32 -10.13 1.26
CA GLU A 67 27.42 -10.65 2.08
C GLU A 67 28.31 -11.61 1.32
N GLU A 68 27.74 -12.55 0.56
CA GLU A 68 28.51 -13.47 -0.26
C GLU A 68 29.33 -12.73 -1.31
N LEU A 69 28.73 -11.76 -2.01
CA LEU A 69 29.44 -10.94 -2.98
C LEU A 69 30.59 -10.17 -2.32
N ARG A 70 30.38 -9.55 -1.14
CA ARG A 70 31.45 -8.84 -0.41
C ARG A 70 32.58 -9.77 -0.01
N LYS A 71 32.27 -10.99 0.46
CA LYS A 71 33.26 -11.98 0.85
C LYS A 71 34.09 -12.43 -0.35
N ARG A 72 33.42 -12.81 -1.45
CA ARG A 72 34.07 -13.22 -2.69
C ARG A 72 34.91 -12.10 -3.29
N PHE A 73 34.40 -10.88 -3.33
CA PHE A 73 35.16 -9.73 -3.80
C PHE A 73 36.45 -9.51 -2.99
N ARG A 74 36.40 -9.62 -1.66
CA ARG A 74 37.62 -9.49 -0.84
C ARG A 74 38.62 -10.61 -1.08
N VAL A 75 38.15 -11.85 -1.15
CA VAL A 75 39.05 -13.02 -1.26
C VAL A 75 39.56 -13.20 -2.69
N GLU A 76 38.64 -13.24 -3.65
CA GLU A 76 38.93 -13.58 -5.03
C GLU A 76 39.41 -12.39 -5.84
N TYR A 77 38.89 -11.18 -5.60
CA TYR A 77 39.33 -10.01 -6.35
C TYR A 77 40.48 -9.29 -5.64
N LEU A 78 40.27 -8.81 -4.41
CA LEU A 78 41.33 -8.08 -3.69
C LEU A 78 42.49 -8.99 -3.28
N GLY A 79 42.24 -10.24 -2.88
CA GLY A 79 43.30 -11.20 -2.57
C GLY A 79 44.21 -11.47 -3.76
N ASN A 80 43.65 -11.65 -4.96
CA ASN A 80 44.43 -11.79 -6.20
C ASN A 80 45.09 -10.48 -6.64
N LEU A 81 44.54 -9.32 -6.27
CA LEU A 81 45.14 -8.01 -6.56
C LEU A 81 46.38 -7.74 -5.69
N MET A 82 46.43 -8.26 -4.47
CA MET A 82 47.58 -8.09 -3.56
C MET A 82 48.69 -9.14 -3.76
N LEU A 83 48.42 -10.21 -4.51
CA LEU A 83 49.39 -11.28 -4.84
C LEU A 83 50.17 -11.01 -6.15
N LYS A 84 50.00 -9.84 -6.75
CA LYS A 84 50.79 -9.30 -7.87
C LYS A 84 51.55 -8.07 -7.41
#